data_AF-A0A1F8YKY7-F1
#
_entry.id   AF-A0A1F8YKY7-F1
#
_cell.length_a   1.000
_cell.length_b   1.000
_cell.length_c   1.000
_cell.angle_alpha   90.00
_cell.angle_beta   90.00
_cell.angle_gamma   90.00
#
_symmetry.space_group_name_H-M   'P 1'
#
loop_
_entity.id
_entity.type
_entity.pdbx_description
1 polymer ?
#
loop_
_entity_poly.entity_id
_entity_poly.type
_entity_poly.pdbx_seq_one_letter_code
_entity_poly.pdbx_strand_id
1 'polypeptide(L)' 'MTKDGPIRPEMFLGDILKEYPAAREKIRELFGEECMQCRSNQKETVIYTSWHKGLDPKQVCRELNAALKGK' A
#
# COMPACT_ATOMS: atom_id res chain seq x y z
N MET A 1 -7.72 11.44 12.79
CA MET A 1 -6.72 11.12 11.76
C MET A 1 -5.36 11.05 12.43
N THR A 2 -4.66 9.92 12.38
CA THR A 2 -3.29 9.82 12.89
C THR A 2 -2.39 10.72 12.05
N LYS A 3 -1.25 11.15 12.61
CA LYS A 3 -0.25 11.99 11.91
C LYS A 3 0.23 11.36 10.58
N ASP A 4 0.08 10.05 10.44
CA ASP A 4 0.61 9.24 9.34
C ASP A 4 -0.31 9.12 8.13
N GLY A 5 -1.56 9.59 8.17
CA GLY A 5 -2.50 9.54 7.04
C GLY A 5 -3.54 8.40 7.13
N PRO A 6 -4.45 8.28 6.13
CA PRO A 6 -5.55 7.32 6.17
C PRO A 6 -5.15 5.86 5.93
N ILE A 7 -4.09 5.58 5.16
CA ILE A 7 -3.65 4.22 4.84
C ILE A 7 -2.96 3.63 6.07
N ARG A 8 -3.44 2.47 6.53
CA ARG A 8 -2.94 1.74 7.71
C ARG A 8 -2.40 0.35 7.34
N PRO A 9 -1.47 -0.21 8.12
CA PRO A 9 -0.84 -1.50 7.80
C PRO A 9 -1.82 -2.68 7.68
N GLU A 10 -2.94 -2.62 8.40
CA GLU A 10 -3.95 -3.67 8.47
C GLU A 10 -4.91 -3.65 7.26
N MET A 11 -4.85 -2.61 6.42
CA MET A 11 -5.73 -2.49 5.26
C MET A 11 -5.31 -3.43 4.13
N PHE A 12 -6.29 -3.91 3.38
CA PHE A 12 -6.06 -4.71 2.18
C PHE A 12 -5.57 -3.84 1.02
N LEU A 13 -4.63 -4.36 0.24
CA LEU A 13 -4.13 -3.64 -0.94
C LEU A 13 -5.22 -3.37 -1.97
N GLY A 14 -6.17 -4.30 -2.15
CA GLY A 14 -7.32 -4.11 -3.05
C GLY A 14 -8.19 -2.92 -2.63
N ASP A 15 -8.47 -2.80 -1.33
CA ASP A 15 -9.25 -1.68 -0.79
C ASP A 15 -8.49 -0.36 -0.94
N ILE A 16 -7.18 -0.36 -0.65
CA ILE A 16 -6.34 0.83 -0.85
C ILE A 16 -6.34 1.27 -2.32
N LEU A 17 -6.21 0.34 -3.26
CA LEU A 17 -6.21 0.65 -4.69
C LEU A 17 -7.55 1.18 -5.19
N LYS A 18 -8.65 0.77 -4.56
CA LYS A 18 -10.01 1.23 -4.87
C LYS A 18 -10.29 2.61 -4.27
N GLU A 19 -9.95 2.81 -3.01
CA GLU A 19 -10.21 4.05 -2.26
C GLU A 19 -9.22 5.17 -2.58
N TYR A 20 -7.96 4.81 -2.85
CA TYR A 20 -6.87 5.75 -3.10
C TYR A 20 -6.16 5.42 -4.43
N PRO A 21 -6.78 5.71 -5.59
CA PRO A 21 -6.15 5.49 -6.89
C PRO A 21 -4.78 6.19 -7.04
N ALA A 22 -4.55 7.29 -6.32
CA ALA A 22 -3.27 8.00 -6.28
C ALA A 22 -2.12 7.17 -5.68
N ALA A 23 -2.42 6.17 -4.83
CA ALA A 23 -1.42 5.28 -4.25
C ALA A 23 -0.92 4.21 -5.25
N ARG A 24 -1.59 4.03 -6.40
CA ARG A 24 -1.33 2.95 -7.36
C ARG A 24 0.12 2.91 -7.85
N GLU A 25 0.67 4.06 -8.21
CA GLU A 25 2.05 4.13 -8.70
C GLU A 25 3.05 3.75 -7.61
N LYS A 26 2.86 4.27 -6.39
CA LYS A 26 3.71 3.95 -5.25
C LYS A 26 3.62 2.47 -4.85
N ILE A 27 2.43 1.87 -4.90
CA ILE A 27 2.24 0.42 -4.67
C ILE A 27 3.01 -0.41 -5.70
N ARG A 28 2.97 -0.01 -6.98
CA ARG A 28 3.74 -0.66 -8.06
C ARG A 28 5.24 -0.55 -7.81
N GLU A 29 5.74 0.61 -7.37
CA GLU A 29 7.15 0.81 -7.04
C GLU A 29 7.61 -0.05 -5.85
N LEU A 30 6.79 -0.13 -4.79
CA LEU A 30 7.15 -0.85 -3.56
C LEU A 30 7.04 -2.37 -3.70
N PHE A 31 6.00 -2.87 -4.37
CA PHE A 31 5.69 -4.30 -4.39
C PHE A 31 5.87 -4.97 -5.75
N GLY A 32 6.12 -4.20 -6.80
CA GLY A 32 6.25 -4.69 -8.16
C GLY A 32 4.94 -4.67 -8.95
N GLU A 33 5.07 -4.81 -10.27
CA GLU A 33 3.93 -4.84 -11.19
C GLU A 33 3.09 -6.12 -11.02
N GLU A 34 3.71 -7.23 -10.66
CA GLU A 34 3.02 -8.50 -10.41
C GLU A 34 2.04 -8.40 -9.24
N CYS A 35 2.34 -7.57 -8.24
CA CYS A 35 1.45 -7.32 -7.10
C CYS A 35 0.13 -6.66 -7.54
N MET A 36 0.18 -5.84 -8.60
CA MET A 36 -0.98 -5.13 -9.15
C MET A 36 -1.90 -6.06 -9.94
N GLN A 37 -1.33 -7.11 -10.55
CA GLN A 37 -2.04 -8.05 -11.42
C GLN A 37 -2.50 -9.32 -10.67
N CYS A 38 -1.91 -9.61 -9.51
CA CYS A 38 -2.27 -10.76 -8.69
C CYS A 38 -3.59 -10.52 -7.93
N ARG A 39 -4.62 -11.32 -8.25
CA ARG A 39 -5.90 -11.30 -7.53
C ARG A 39 -5.77 -11.70 -6.06
N SER A 40 -4.76 -12.49 -5.70
CA SER A 40 -4.49 -12.85 -4.31
C SER A 40 -3.94 -11.66 -3.53
N ASN A 41 -3.00 -10.91 -4.09
CA ASN A 41 -2.40 -9.74 -3.42
C ASN A 41 -3.43 -8.65 -3.08
N GLN A 42 -4.49 -8.52 -3.89
CA GLN A 42 -5.58 -7.59 -3.56
C GLN A 42 -6.34 -7.96 -2.27
N LYS A 43 -6.23 -9.22 -1.84
CA LYS A 43 -6.78 -9.75 -0.58
C LYS A 43 -5.74 -9.86 0.53
N GLU A 44 -4.53 -9.35 0.30
CA GLU A 44 -3.46 -9.33 1.28
C GLU A 44 -3.39 -7.95 1.94
N THR A 45 -3.02 -7.93 3.21
CA THR A 45 -2.80 -6.69 3.94
C THR A 45 -1.47 -6.06 3.55
N VAL A 46 -1.31 -4.76 3.82
CA VAL A 46 -0.02 -4.09 3.69
C VAL A 46 1.03 -4.78 4.57
N ILE A 47 0.69 -5.20 5.79
CA ILE A 47 1.58 -5.98 6.67
C ILE A 47 2.10 -7.23 5.96
N TYR A 48 1.20 -8.08 5.48
CA TYR A 48 1.56 -9.36 4.88
C TYR A 48 2.48 -9.14 3.67
N THR A 49 2.05 -8.30 2.74
CA THR A 49 2.81 -8.03 1.51
C THR A 49 4.19 -7.42 1.81
N SER A 50 4.26 -6.50 2.77
CA SER A 50 5.53 -5.85 3.16
C SER A 50 6.51 -6.88 3.70
N TRP A 51 6.10 -7.76 4.62
CA TRP A 51 6.98 -8.78 5.16
C TRP A 51 7.46 -9.78 4.10
N HIS A 52 6.58 -10.21 3.18
CA HIS A 52 6.97 -11.07 2.06
C HIS A 52 7.97 -10.43 1.09
N LYS A 53 8.02 -9.10 1.06
CA LYS A 53 8.97 -8.30 0.25
C LYS A 53 10.17 -7.79 1.06
N GLY A 54 10.26 -8.11 2.36
CA GLY A 54 11.35 -7.65 3.24
C GLY A 54 11.28 -6.16 3.62
N LEU A 55 10.09 -5.56 3.56
CA LEU A 55 9.83 -4.14 3.85
C LEU A 55 9.20 -3.96 5.24
N ASP A 56 9.44 -2.79 5.87
CA ASP A 56 8.77 -2.38 7.10
C ASP A 56 7.34 -1.86 6.81
N PRO A 57 6.28 -2.49 7.35
CA PRO A 57 4.90 -2.07 7.07
C PRO A 57 4.62 -0.62 7.46
N LYS A 58 5.25 -0.10 8.53
CA LYS A 58 5.04 1.28 8.97
C LYS A 58 5.67 2.28 8.00
N GLN A 59 6.87 2.00 7.51
CA GLN A 59 7.55 2.79 6.48
C GLN A 59 6.73 2.79 5.18
N VAL A 60 6.25 1.63 4.74
CA VAL A 60 5.37 1.50 3.56
C VAL A 60 4.14 2.39 3.70
N CYS A 61 3.42 2.32 4.82
CA CYS A 61 2.25 3.19 5.01
C CYS A 61 2.61 4.68 4.98
N ARG A 62 3.77 5.10 5.51
CA ARG A 62 4.19 6.50 5.40
C ARG A 62 4.40 6.94 3.96
N GLU A 63 5.03 6.10 3.13
CA GLU A 63 5.26 6.39 1.72
C GLU A 63 3.96 6.43 0.91
N LEU A 64 3.06 5.47 1.15
CA LEU A 64 1.74 5.45 0.53
C LEU A 64 0.93 6.70 0.90
N ASN A 65 0.93 7.09 2.18
CA ASN A 65 0.23 8.30 2.61
C ASN A 65 0.91 9.59 2.13
N ALA A 66 2.23 9.61 1.97
CA ALA A 66 2.94 10.73 1.37
C ALA A 66 2.54 10.91 -0.11
N ALA A 67 2.34 9.81 -0.85
CA ALA A 67 1.84 9.86 -2.22
C ALA A 67 0.42 10.46 -2.32
N LEU A 68 -0.40 10.36 -1.26
CA LEU A 68 -1.73 11.00 -1.23
C LEU A 68 -1.66 12.52 -1.03
N LYS A 69 -0.59 13.03 -0.39
CA LYS A 69 -0.37 14.46 -0.15
C LYS A 69 0.28 15.16 -1.35
N GLY A 70 0.80 14.38 -2.31
CA GLY A 70 1.44 14.85 -3.53
C GLY A 70 0.45 15.25 -4.62
N LYS A 71 -0.52 16.12 -4.29
CA LYS A 71 -1.26 16.98 -5.21
C LYS A 71 -1.68 18.27 -4.50
#